data_AF-A0A9P5VVS2-F1
#
_entry.id   AF-A0A9P5VVS2-F1
#
_cell.length_a   1.000
_cell.length_b   1.000
_cell.length_c   1.000
_cell.angle_alpha   90.00
_cell.angle_beta   90.00
_cell.angle_gamma   90.00
#
_symmetry.space_group_name_H-M   'P 1'
#
loop_
_entity.id
_entity.type
_entity.pdbx_description
1 polymer ?
#
loop_
_entity_poly.entity_id
_entity_poly.type
_entity_poly.pdbx_seq_one_letter_code
_entity_poly.pdbx_strand_id
1 'polypeptide(L)'
;MCAKQDVTFYEPPPTMPKTFRLAYIAAGLQLVFWCNVAQYAFTHYTDNPIFSATQPPPPPLPLPGTEGIESTDLPLAPLRKRVIISGGLVGTGLVIAFGICAVPWRYVTKLTLLRGGTLVKIETGRKFPRGYHRVYPIQDLRCRQQLHTNVGPQGTSPIKEGSSAHVMLGSKNERMAFFIDRRGWFKDPALWDVVFHRPY
;
A
#
# COMPACT_ATOMS: atom_id res chain seq x y z
N MET A 1 28.41 -28.24 13.89
CA MET A 1 29.28 -27.06 14.12
C MET A 1 28.74 -25.90 13.30
N CYS A 2 28.90 -24.66 13.79
CA CYS A 2 28.47 -23.37 13.18
C CYS A 2 26.95 -23.08 13.22
N ALA A 3 26.46 -21.91 13.64
CA ALA A 3 27.08 -20.57 13.68
C ALA A 3 26.87 -19.85 15.04
N LYS A 4 27.90 -19.12 15.50
CA LYS A 4 27.90 -18.30 16.74
C LYS A 4 27.39 -16.87 16.52
N GLN A 5 26.94 -16.53 15.33
CA GLN A 5 26.59 -15.17 14.91
C GLN A 5 25.27 -15.17 14.13
N ASP A 6 24.55 -14.05 14.18
CA ASP A 6 23.34 -13.81 13.41
C ASP A 6 23.67 -13.81 11.92
N VAL A 7 23.03 -14.68 11.14
CA VAL A 7 23.32 -14.83 9.71
C VAL A 7 22.26 -14.11 8.90
N THR A 8 22.67 -13.09 8.14
CA THR A 8 21.80 -12.41 7.19
C THR A 8 21.85 -13.16 5.86
N PHE A 9 20.71 -13.71 5.44
CA PHE A 9 20.65 -14.55 4.24
C PHE A 9 19.87 -13.92 3.09
N TYR A 10 19.21 -12.77 3.30
CA TYR A 10 18.52 -12.01 2.25
C TYR A 10 18.67 -10.50 2.40
N GLU A 11 18.94 -9.83 1.29
CA GLU A 11 18.92 -8.37 1.14
C GLU A 11 18.23 -7.97 -0.19
N PRO A 12 17.44 -6.89 -0.22
CA PRO A 12 16.75 -6.43 -1.43
C PRO A 12 17.71 -5.78 -2.43
N PRO A 13 17.29 -5.60 -3.70
CA PRO A 13 18.06 -4.84 -4.67
C PRO A 13 18.27 -3.38 -4.24
N PRO A 14 19.39 -2.74 -4.61
CA PRO A 14 19.73 -1.38 -4.18
C PRO A 14 18.78 -0.29 -4.73
N THR A 15 17.93 -0.64 -5.70
CA THR A 15 16.90 0.25 -6.27
C THR A 15 15.67 0.39 -5.38
N MET A 16 15.38 -0.60 -4.53
CA MET A 16 14.19 -0.65 -3.67
C MET A 16 14.00 0.59 -2.76
N PRO A 17 15.02 1.15 -2.08
CA PRO A 17 14.83 2.35 -1.25
C PRO A 17 14.38 3.58 -2.06
N LYS A 18 14.75 3.67 -3.34
CA LYS A 18 14.29 4.75 -4.23
C LYS A 18 12.80 4.58 -4.55
N THR A 19 12.38 3.36 -4.87
CA THR A 19 10.96 3.03 -5.13
C THR A 19 10.08 3.31 -3.92
N PHE A 20 10.53 2.95 -2.72
CA PHE A 20 9.77 3.26 -1.50
C PHE A 20 9.67 4.76 -1.24
N ARG A 21 10.75 5.51 -1.47
CA ARG A 21 10.71 6.98 -1.38
C ARG A 21 9.71 7.57 -2.37
N LEU A 22 9.70 7.09 -3.61
CA LEU A 22 8.76 7.51 -4.63
C LEU A 22 7.30 7.18 -4.23
N ALA A 23 7.05 5.99 -3.66
CA ALA A 23 5.74 5.61 -3.17
C ALA A 23 5.24 6.55 -2.05
N TYR A 24 6.10 6.91 -1.09
CA TYR A 24 5.75 7.87 -0.04
C TYR A 24 5.48 9.28 -0.61
N ILE A 25 6.27 9.72 -1.60
CA ILE A 25 6.04 11.00 -2.28
C ILE A 25 4.70 10.97 -3.02
N ALA A 26 4.41 9.90 -3.76
CA ALA A 26 3.14 9.72 -4.46
C ALA A 26 1.95 9.68 -3.50
N ALA A 27 2.08 9.02 -2.34
CA ALA A 27 1.06 9.02 -1.29
C ALA A 27 0.81 10.43 -0.73
N GLY A 28 1.86 11.25 -0.61
CA GLY A 28 1.74 12.66 -0.22
C GLY A 28 1.04 13.50 -1.30
N LEU A 29 1.47 13.40 -2.55
CA LEU A 29 0.89 14.15 -3.67
C LEU A 29 -0.59 13.83 -3.88
N GLN A 30 -0.95 12.54 -3.80
CA GLN A 30 -2.36 12.17 -3.95
C GLN A 30 -3.20 12.67 -2.76
N LEU A 31 -2.66 12.75 -1.53
CA LEU A 31 -3.38 13.37 -0.42
C LEU A 31 -3.63 14.86 -0.66
N VAL A 32 -2.63 15.59 -1.17
CA VAL A 32 -2.78 17.00 -1.54
C VAL A 32 -3.89 17.16 -2.60
N PHE A 33 -3.93 16.27 -3.59
CA PHE A 33 -5.01 16.24 -4.58
C PHE A 33 -6.39 16.06 -3.92
N TRP A 34 -6.58 15.05 -3.07
CA TRP A 34 -7.88 14.84 -2.41
C TRP A 34 -8.26 15.96 -1.45
N CYS A 35 -7.29 16.56 -0.75
CA CYS A 35 -7.53 17.74 0.08
C CYS A 35 -7.96 18.94 -0.76
N ASN A 36 -7.37 19.14 -1.94
CA ASN A 36 -7.76 20.20 -2.85
C ASN A 36 -9.19 20.00 -3.37
N VAL A 37 -9.54 18.78 -3.78
CA VAL A 37 -10.90 18.42 -4.21
C VAL A 37 -11.90 18.56 -3.06
N ALA A 38 -11.52 18.16 -1.84
CA ALA A 38 -12.35 18.33 -0.66
C ALA A 38 -12.59 19.81 -0.32
N GLN A 39 -11.56 20.65 -0.43
CA GLN A 39 -11.68 22.09 -0.26
C GLN A 39 -12.62 22.69 -1.32
N TYR A 40 -12.45 22.30 -2.58
CA TYR A 40 -13.33 22.74 -3.67
C TYR A 40 -14.79 22.33 -3.43
N ALA A 41 -15.04 21.08 -3.02
CA ALA A 41 -16.36 20.63 -2.65
C ALA A 41 -16.92 21.41 -1.44
N PHE A 42 -16.08 21.73 -0.46
CA PHE A 42 -16.53 22.52 0.69
C PHE A 42 -16.97 23.94 0.31
N THR A 43 -16.25 24.60 -0.61
CA THR A 43 -16.54 26.00 -1.00
C THR A 43 -17.60 26.12 -2.10
N HIS A 44 -17.62 25.21 -3.07
CA HIS A 44 -18.43 25.31 -4.30
C HIS A 44 -19.59 24.32 -4.40
N TYR A 45 -19.80 23.42 -3.42
CA TYR A 45 -20.92 22.48 -3.52
C TYR A 45 -22.27 23.19 -3.34
N THR A 46 -23.10 23.15 -4.37
CA THR A 46 -24.42 23.78 -4.45
C THR A 46 -25.52 22.73 -4.33
N ASP A 47 -26.67 23.12 -3.77
CA ASP A 47 -27.85 22.25 -3.76
C ASP A 47 -28.57 22.43 -5.11
N ASN A 48 -28.37 21.50 -6.04
CA ASN A 48 -29.12 21.50 -7.30
C ASN A 48 -30.58 21.09 -7.03
N PRO A 49 -31.56 21.97 -7.29
CA PRO A 49 -32.98 21.66 -7.05
C PRO A 49 -33.51 20.57 -7.99
N ILE A 50 -32.81 20.26 -9.09
CA ILE A 50 -33.20 19.24 -10.10
C ILE A 50 -33.18 17.81 -9.54
N PHE A 51 -32.39 17.54 -8.49
CA PHE A 51 -32.26 16.21 -7.87
C PHE A 51 -32.84 16.12 -6.45
N SER A 52 -33.41 17.21 -5.93
CA SER A 52 -34.14 17.16 -4.65
C SER A 52 -35.56 16.69 -4.90
N ALA A 53 -35.95 15.56 -4.31
CA ALA A 53 -37.27 14.90 -4.42
C ALA A 53 -38.46 15.70 -3.85
N THR A 54 -38.32 17.01 -3.71
CA THR A 54 -39.32 17.96 -3.20
C THR A 54 -39.21 19.24 -4.01
N GLN A 55 -39.78 19.25 -5.23
CA GLN A 55 -40.11 20.49 -5.92
C GLN A 55 -41.60 20.81 -5.72
N PRO A 56 -41.96 22.03 -5.26
CA PRO A 56 -43.25 22.64 -5.57
C PRO A 56 -43.35 22.86 -7.10
N PRO A 57 -44.58 22.98 -7.67
CA PRO A 57 -44.79 23.06 -9.11
C PRO A 57 -44.00 24.21 -9.76
N PRO A 58 -43.59 24.05 -11.05
CA PRO A 58 -42.77 25.03 -11.74
C PRO A 58 -43.46 26.41 -11.80
N PRO A 59 -42.72 27.52 -11.66
CA PRO A 59 -43.28 28.86 -11.82
C PRO A 59 -43.76 29.10 -13.26
N PRO A 60 -44.69 30.04 -13.48
CA PRO A 60 -45.22 30.35 -14.80
C PRO A 60 -44.11 30.75 -15.77
N LEU A 61 -44.23 30.32 -17.04
CA LEU A 61 -43.28 30.60 -18.11
C LEU A 61 -43.01 32.12 -18.25
N PRO A 62 -41.76 32.55 -18.54
CA PRO A 62 -41.45 33.96 -18.74
C PRO A 62 -42.04 34.47 -20.06
N LEU A 63 -42.48 35.73 -20.06
CA LEU A 63 -42.87 36.46 -21.27
C LEU A 63 -41.67 36.64 -22.22
N PRO A 64 -41.88 36.63 -23.55
CA PRO A 64 -40.81 36.74 -24.54
C PRO A 64 -40.18 38.12 -24.48
N GLY A 65 -38.87 38.19 -24.20
CA GLY A 65 -38.12 39.46 -24.18
C GLY A 65 -37.12 39.62 -23.03
N THR A 66 -36.93 38.62 -22.17
CA THR A 66 -35.93 38.66 -21.08
C THR A 66 -34.85 37.60 -21.27
N GLU A 67 -34.24 37.55 -22.46
CA GLU A 67 -33.02 36.78 -22.68
C GLU A 67 -31.82 37.62 -22.23
N GLY A 68 -31.08 37.18 -21.20
CA GLY A 68 -29.74 37.74 -21.00
C GLY A 68 -29.07 37.63 -19.65
N ILE A 69 -29.71 37.22 -18.55
CA ILE A 69 -29.01 36.99 -17.27
C ILE A 69 -29.63 35.80 -16.55
N GLU A 70 -29.32 34.59 -17.04
CA GLU A 70 -29.44 33.40 -16.20
C GLU A 70 -28.28 33.45 -15.20
N SER A 71 -28.45 34.25 -14.14
CA SER A 71 -27.58 34.19 -12.96
C SER A 71 -27.76 32.80 -12.37
N THR A 72 -26.92 31.86 -12.81
CA THR A 72 -26.76 30.51 -12.25
C THR A 72 -26.07 30.58 -10.89
N ASP A 73 -26.51 31.51 -10.04
CA ASP A 73 -26.18 31.58 -8.62
C ASP A 73 -26.99 30.51 -7.90
N LEU A 74 -26.62 29.25 -8.15
CA LEU A 74 -27.15 28.11 -7.43
C LEU A 74 -26.79 28.31 -5.95
N PRO A 75 -27.78 28.24 -5.03
CA PRO A 75 -27.52 28.46 -3.62
C PRO A 75 -26.53 27.41 -3.10
N LEU A 76 -25.56 27.87 -2.30
CA LEU A 76 -24.63 26.97 -1.64
C LEU A 76 -25.40 25.97 -0.78
N ALA A 77 -25.01 24.70 -0.84
CA ALA A 77 -25.60 23.67 0.00
C ALA A 77 -25.38 23.97 1.50
N PRO A 78 -26.26 23.50 2.41
CA PRO A 78 -26.10 23.68 3.84
C PRO A 78 -24.77 23.12 4.34
N LEU A 79 -24.19 23.79 5.34
CA LEU A 79 -22.86 23.51 5.87
C LEU A 79 -22.65 22.03 6.24
N ARG A 80 -23.66 21.35 6.79
CA ARG A 80 -23.58 19.92 7.10
C ARG A 80 -23.32 19.04 5.87
N LYS A 81 -24.01 19.28 4.75
CA LYS A 81 -23.81 18.51 3.51
C LYS A 81 -22.40 18.70 2.98
N ARG A 82 -21.91 19.94 3.01
CA ARG A 82 -20.55 20.30 2.57
C ARG A 82 -19.48 19.61 3.42
N VAL A 83 -19.64 19.59 4.74
CA VAL A 83 -18.73 18.90 5.67
C VAL A 83 -18.73 17.38 5.44
N ILE A 84 -19.90 16.77 5.23
CA ILE A 84 -20.00 15.32 5.00
C ILE A 84 -19.29 14.94 3.69
N ILE A 85 -19.52 15.70 2.62
CA ILE A 85 -18.95 15.42 1.29
C ILE A 85 -17.44 15.67 1.31
N SER A 86 -16.99 16.81 1.84
CA SER A 86 -15.56 17.11 1.95
C SER A 86 -14.84 16.10 2.85
N GLY A 87 -15.46 15.72 3.98
CA GLY A 87 -14.95 14.67 4.87
C GLY A 87 -14.83 13.31 4.18
N GLY A 88 -15.81 12.92 3.37
CA GLY A 88 -15.77 11.68 2.59
C GLY A 88 -14.65 11.67 1.55
N LEU A 89 -14.37 12.80 0.91
CA LEU A 89 -13.27 12.96 -0.05
C LEU A 89 -11.91 12.84 0.64
N VAL A 90 -11.72 13.50 1.79
CA VAL A 90 -10.50 13.33 2.60
C VAL A 90 -10.34 11.88 3.06
N GLY A 91 -11.41 11.24 3.51
CA GLY A 91 -11.42 9.83 3.90
C GLY A 91 -10.96 8.90 2.77
N THR A 92 -11.46 9.13 1.55
CA THR A 92 -11.05 8.40 0.35
C THR A 92 -9.55 8.55 0.09
N GLY A 93 -9.05 9.79 0.16
CA GLY A 93 -7.62 10.07 0.03
C GLY A 93 -6.77 9.33 1.07
N LEU A 94 -7.22 9.28 2.33
CA LEU A 94 -6.50 8.55 3.39
C LEU A 94 -6.45 7.04 3.14
N VAL A 95 -7.53 6.44 2.65
CA VAL A 95 -7.56 5.00 2.30
C VAL A 95 -6.58 4.69 1.18
N ILE A 96 -6.54 5.51 0.13
CA ILE A 96 -5.58 5.35 -0.98
C ILE A 96 -4.14 5.54 -0.49
N ALA A 97 -3.88 6.57 0.32
CA ALA A 97 -2.56 6.80 0.90
C ALA A 97 -2.09 5.61 1.73
N PHE A 98 -3.00 5.04 2.53
CA PHE A 98 -2.72 3.86 3.35
C PHE A 98 -2.40 2.65 2.47
N GLY A 99 -3.13 2.43 1.38
CA GLY A 99 -2.85 1.37 0.41
C GLY A 99 -1.45 1.49 -0.21
N ILE A 100 -1.08 2.70 -0.65
CA ILE A 100 0.25 2.97 -1.21
C ILE A 100 1.34 2.74 -0.16
N CYS A 101 1.14 3.19 1.08
CA CYS A 101 2.10 3.00 2.18
C CYS A 101 2.15 1.56 2.71
N ALA A 102 1.08 0.77 2.55
CA ALA A 102 1.03 -0.60 3.02
C ALA A 102 2.05 -1.49 2.28
N VAL A 103 2.34 -1.17 1.02
CA VAL A 103 3.35 -1.87 0.20
C VAL A 103 4.73 -1.80 0.88
N PRO A 104 5.40 -0.64 1.03
CA PRO A 104 6.72 -0.58 1.67
C PRO A 104 6.73 -1.06 3.12
N TRP A 105 5.60 -1.04 3.83
CA TRP A 105 5.52 -1.59 5.19
C TRP A 105 5.57 -3.11 5.24
N ARG A 106 5.15 -3.80 4.17
CA ARG A 106 5.12 -5.26 4.05
C ARG A 106 6.29 -5.82 3.24
N TYR A 107 7.06 -4.99 2.56
CA TYR A 107 8.28 -5.43 1.91
C TYR A 107 9.41 -5.69 2.89
N VAL A 108 10.06 -6.84 2.73
CA VAL A 108 11.21 -7.27 3.53
C VAL A 108 12.49 -6.61 3.01
N THR A 109 13.21 -5.94 3.90
CA THR A 109 14.52 -5.34 3.62
C THR A 109 15.68 -6.15 4.16
N LYS A 110 15.43 -7.02 5.15
CA LYS A 110 16.47 -7.90 5.68
C LYS A 110 15.85 -9.11 6.32
N LEU A 111 16.41 -10.28 6.06
CA LEU A 111 16.13 -11.49 6.83
C LEU A 111 17.39 -11.95 7.52
N THR A 112 17.29 -12.11 8.83
CA THR A 112 18.39 -12.52 9.68
C THR A 112 17.96 -13.72 10.51
N LEU A 113 18.67 -14.83 10.37
CA LEU A 113 18.53 -15.98 11.25
C LEU A 113 19.27 -15.65 12.55
N LEU A 114 18.54 -15.64 13.67
CA LEU A 114 19.11 -15.33 14.97
C LEU A 114 19.92 -16.51 15.52
N ARG A 115 20.89 -16.20 16.38
CA ARG A 115 21.69 -17.19 17.11
C ARG A 115 20.78 -18.23 17.78
N GLY A 116 21.03 -19.50 17.47
CA GLY A 116 20.20 -20.64 17.91
C GLY A 116 19.38 -21.27 16.80
N GLY A 117 19.26 -20.62 15.63
CA GLY A 117 18.70 -21.24 14.42
C GLY A 117 17.20 -21.56 14.50
N THR A 118 16.50 -21.03 15.51
CA THR A 118 15.06 -21.28 15.73
C THR A 118 14.19 -20.06 15.41
N LEU A 119 14.78 -18.86 15.41
CA LEU A 119 14.10 -17.58 15.24
C LEU A 119 14.65 -16.83 14.03
N VAL A 120 13.75 -16.25 13.24
CA VAL A 120 14.08 -15.38 12.11
C VAL A 120 13.58 -13.97 12.40
N LYS A 121 14.48 -13.02 12.28
CA LYS A 121 14.19 -11.59 12.34
C LYS A 121 13.89 -11.10 10.92
N ILE A 122 12.70 -10.54 10.75
CA ILE A 122 12.24 -9.89 9.53
C ILE A 122 12.28 -8.39 9.76
N GLU A 123 13.07 -7.68 8.96
CA GLU A 123 13.07 -6.21 8.91
C GLU A 123 12.30 -5.76 7.67
N THR A 124 11.40 -4.79 7.82
CA THR A 124 10.65 -4.23 6.69
C THR A 124 11.04 -2.80 6.37
N GLY A 125 10.67 -2.33 5.16
CA GLY A 125 10.94 -0.98 4.66
C GLY A 125 10.21 0.16 5.39
N ARG A 126 9.60 -0.10 6.55
CA ARG A 126 8.93 0.91 7.36
C ARG A 126 9.97 1.81 8.06
N LYS A 127 10.08 3.06 7.60
CA LYS A 127 11.08 4.04 8.07
C LYS A 127 10.70 4.80 9.36
N PHE A 128 9.62 4.46 10.04
CA PHE A 128 9.08 5.28 11.14
C PHE A 128 8.95 4.50 12.45
N PRO A 129 9.43 5.00 13.62
CA PRO A 129 10.67 5.76 13.87
C PRO A 129 11.86 4.84 14.25
N ARG A 130 11.67 3.52 14.27
CA ARG A 130 12.72 2.51 14.40
C ARG A 130 12.30 1.37 13.50
N GLY A 131 13.19 0.95 12.60
CA GLY A 131 12.91 -0.11 11.62
C GLY A 131 12.09 -1.22 12.26
N TYR A 132 10.89 -1.44 11.71
CA TYR A 132 9.95 -2.38 12.29
C TYR A 132 10.52 -3.78 12.05
N HIS A 133 11.12 -4.33 13.10
CA HIS A 133 11.63 -5.68 13.09
C HIS A 133 10.67 -6.56 13.87
N ARG A 134 10.33 -7.70 13.29
CA ARG A 134 9.59 -8.74 13.99
C ARG A 134 10.39 -10.02 14.01
N VAL A 135 10.41 -10.65 15.16
CA VAL A 135 11.05 -11.94 15.36
C VAL A 135 9.96 -13.00 15.32
N TYR A 136 10.11 -13.98 14.45
CA TYR A 136 9.18 -15.08 14.31
C TYR A 136 9.91 -16.41 14.49
N PRO A 137 9.27 -17.42 15.11
CA PRO A 137 9.74 -18.80 15.02
C PRO A 137 9.75 -19.24 13.56
N ILE A 138 10.80 -19.94 13.13
CA ILE A 138 10.89 -20.47 11.76
C ILE A 138 9.69 -21.36 11.44
N GLN A 139 9.21 -22.12 12.42
CA GLN A 139 8.07 -23.03 12.28
C GLN A 139 6.76 -22.31 11.91
N ASP A 140 6.65 -21.03 12.27
CA ASP A 140 5.49 -20.20 11.98
C ASP A 140 5.60 -19.48 10.63
N LEU A 141 6.79 -19.45 10.03
CA LEU A 141 7.05 -18.81 8.75
C LEU A 141 6.94 -19.83 7.61
N ARG A 142 6.20 -19.48 6.56
CA ARG A 142 6.06 -20.32 5.37
C ARG A 142 6.08 -19.49 4.11
N CYS A 143 6.83 -19.95 3.12
CA CYS A 143 6.78 -19.38 1.77
C CYS A 143 5.57 -19.96 1.03
N ARG A 144 4.70 -19.09 0.50
CA ARG A 144 3.57 -19.51 -0.34
C ARG A 144 4.00 -20.03 -1.71
N GLN A 145 5.23 -19.73 -2.11
CA GLN A 145 5.82 -20.17 -3.36
C GLN A 145 7.13 -20.87 -3.05
N GLN A 146 7.34 -22.06 -3.63
CA GLN A 146 8.66 -22.66 -3.60
C GLN A 146 9.59 -21.79 -4.42
N LEU A 147 10.75 -21.50 -3.83
CA LEU A 147 11.86 -20.86 -4.52
C LEU A 147 12.97 -21.90 -4.55
N HIS A 148 13.45 -22.28 -5.73
CA HIS A 148 14.71 -22.99 -5.81
C HIS A 148 15.81 -21.95 -5.85
N THR A 149 16.54 -21.84 -4.74
CA THR A 149 17.76 -21.04 -4.74
C THR A 149 18.90 -21.82 -5.43
N ASN A 150 20.00 -21.15 -5.79
CA ASN A 150 21.13 -21.69 -6.60
C ASN A 150 20.86 -21.92 -8.10
N VAL A 151 19.72 -21.46 -8.63
CA VAL A 151 19.43 -21.57 -10.08
C VAL A 151 19.43 -20.17 -10.71
N GLY A 152 20.22 -19.97 -11.78
CA GLY A 152 20.29 -18.72 -12.54
C GLY A 152 21.32 -17.70 -12.02
N PRO A 153 21.57 -16.60 -12.78
CA PRO A 153 22.67 -15.66 -12.52
C PRO A 153 22.51 -14.83 -11.24
N GLN A 154 21.31 -14.79 -10.64
CA GLN A 154 21.03 -14.14 -9.36
C GLN A 154 20.70 -15.14 -8.23
N GLY A 155 20.92 -16.44 -8.48
CA GLY A 155 20.65 -17.50 -7.50
C GLY A 155 19.17 -17.80 -7.27
N THR A 156 18.24 -17.24 -8.07
CA THR A 156 16.81 -17.59 -8.04
C THR A 156 16.23 -17.64 -9.46
N SER A 157 15.82 -18.82 -9.92
CA SER A 157 15.12 -18.99 -11.21
C SER A 157 13.63 -19.19 -10.96
N PRO A 158 12.73 -18.60 -11.77
CA PRO A 158 11.31 -18.92 -11.65
C PRO A 158 11.08 -20.41 -11.93
N ILE A 159 10.32 -21.09 -11.05
CA ILE A 159 9.92 -22.49 -11.27
C ILE A 159 8.99 -22.64 -12.49
N LYS A 160 8.29 -21.55 -12.88
CA LYS A 160 7.43 -21.49 -14.06
C LYS A 160 7.53 -20.13 -14.75
N GLU A 161 7.58 -20.13 -16.08
CA GLU A 161 7.32 -18.93 -16.89
C GLU A 161 5.93 -18.38 -16.49
N GLY A 162 5.91 -17.15 -15.95
CA GLY A 162 4.70 -16.56 -15.35
C GLY A 162 4.67 -16.49 -13.81
N SER A 163 5.69 -17.00 -13.11
CA SER A 163 5.81 -16.84 -11.66
C SER A 163 6.05 -15.37 -11.27
N SER A 164 5.33 -14.89 -10.25
CA SER A 164 5.40 -13.50 -9.77
C SER A 164 6.82 -13.03 -9.46
N ALA A 165 7.07 -11.73 -9.64
CA ALA A 165 8.35 -11.07 -9.31
C ALA A 165 8.66 -11.06 -7.80
N HIS A 166 7.66 -11.34 -6.98
CA HIS A 166 7.76 -11.34 -5.52
C HIS A 166 7.37 -12.69 -4.94
N VAL A 167 8.06 -13.05 -3.86
CA VAL A 167 7.76 -14.21 -3.03
C VAL A 167 6.98 -13.73 -1.82
N MET A 168 5.89 -14.41 -1.52
CA MET A 168 5.05 -14.09 -0.37
C MET A 168 5.46 -14.97 0.82
N LEU A 169 5.96 -14.33 1.87
CA LEU A 169 6.30 -14.97 3.15
C LEU A 169 5.15 -14.77 4.13
N GLY A 170 4.42 -15.84 4.43
CA GLY A 170 3.35 -15.83 5.43
C GLY A 170 3.87 -16.17 6.82
N SER A 171 3.21 -15.61 7.85
CA SER A 171 3.36 -16.07 9.24
C SER A 171 2.02 -16.62 9.72
N LYS A 172 2.01 -17.70 10.52
CA LYS A 172 0.80 -18.26 11.13
C LYS A 172 0.01 -17.22 11.96
N ASN A 173 0.72 -16.28 12.58
CA ASN A 173 0.13 -15.27 13.47
C ASN A 173 -0.25 -13.97 12.74
N GLU A 174 -0.07 -13.89 11.41
CA GLU A 174 -0.42 -12.71 10.62
C GLU A 174 -1.36 -13.00 9.47
N ARG A 175 -2.36 -12.13 9.30
CA ARG A 175 -3.31 -12.21 8.18
C ARG A 175 -2.71 -11.82 6.83
N MET A 176 -1.64 -11.01 6.83
CA MET A 176 -1.00 -10.51 5.61
C MET A 176 0.41 -11.04 5.47
N ALA A 177 0.76 -11.50 4.27
CA ALA A 177 2.10 -11.95 3.92
C ALA A 177 3.06 -10.76 3.74
N PHE A 178 4.34 -11.02 3.96
CA PHE A 178 5.43 -10.13 3.59
C PHE A 178 5.84 -10.37 2.14
N PHE A 179 6.34 -9.32 1.49
CA PHE A 179 6.84 -9.38 0.12
C PHE A 179 8.37 -9.41 0.10
N ILE A 180 8.92 -10.39 -0.60
CA ILE A 180 10.35 -10.56 -0.81
C ILE A 180 10.60 -10.43 -2.30
N ASP A 181 11.48 -9.51 -2.68
CA ASP A 181 11.86 -9.33 -4.08
C ASP A 181 12.83 -10.43 -4.49
N ARG A 182 12.50 -11.15 -5.57
CA ARG A 182 13.34 -12.22 -6.12
C ARG A 182 14.65 -11.71 -6.71
N ARG A 183 14.69 -10.44 -7.14
CA ARG A 183 15.90 -9.77 -7.64
C ARG A 183 16.85 -9.36 -6.51
N GLY A 184 16.49 -9.65 -5.26
CA GLY A 184 17.36 -9.46 -4.11
C GLY A 184 18.55 -10.42 -4.11
N TRP A 185 19.50 -10.13 -3.25
CA TRP A 185 20.69 -10.96 -3.05
C TRP A 185 20.43 -11.97 -1.93
N PHE A 186 20.46 -13.24 -2.30
CA PHE A 186 20.40 -14.37 -1.38
C PHE A 186 21.84 -14.73 -1.01
N LYS A 187 22.32 -14.22 0.14
CA LYS A 187 23.72 -14.38 0.58
C LYS A 187 24.05 -15.83 0.89
N ASP A 188 23.07 -16.59 1.36
CA ASP A 188 23.18 -18.03 1.61
C ASP A 188 21.93 -18.75 1.05
N PRO A 189 21.97 -19.12 -0.24
CA PRO A 189 20.92 -19.89 -0.91
C PRO A 189 20.59 -21.21 -0.19
N ALA A 190 21.61 -21.98 0.21
CA ALA A 190 21.41 -23.27 0.85
C ALA A 190 20.68 -23.12 2.19
N LEU A 191 21.01 -22.08 2.96
CA LEU A 191 20.31 -21.77 4.20
C LEU A 191 18.84 -21.40 3.95
N TRP A 192 18.55 -20.65 2.89
CA TRP A 192 17.17 -20.33 2.52
C TRP A 192 16.36 -21.59 2.21
N ASP A 193 16.91 -22.50 1.40
CA ASP A 193 16.23 -23.74 1.04
C ASP A 193 15.96 -24.59 2.29
N VAL A 194 16.92 -24.69 3.21
CA VAL A 194 16.74 -25.44 4.48
C VAL A 194 15.65 -24.81 5.35
N VAL A 195 15.64 -23.48 5.48
CA VAL A 195 14.68 -22.76 6.33
C VAL A 195 13.27 -22.81 5.74
N PHE A 196 13.12 -22.74 4.41
CA PHE A 196 11.84 -22.62 3.73
C PHE A 196 11.47 -23.81 2.83
N HIS A 197 12.07 -25.00 3.05
CA HIS A 197 11.81 -26.21 2.24
C HIS A 197 10.34 -26.66 2.21
N ARG A 198 9.53 -26.28 3.20
CA ARG A 198 8.11 -26.66 3.29
C ARG A 198 7.23 -25.58 2.63
N PRO A 199 6.63 -25.83 1.46
CA PRO A 199 5.57 -24.98 0.95
C PRO A 199 4.33 -25.04 1.85
N TYR A 200 3.47 -24.04 1.68
CA TYR A 200 2.15 -23.98 2.33
C TYR A 200 1.26 -25.15 1.91
#